data_AF-A0A660MF07-F1
#
_entry.id   AF-A0A660MF07-F1
#
_cell.length_a   1.000
_cell.length_b   1.000
_cell.length_c   1.000
_cell.angle_alpha   90.00
_cell.angle_beta   90.00
_cell.angle_gamma   90.00
#
_symmetry.space_group_name_H-M   'P 1'
#
loop_
_entity.id
_entity.type
_entity.pdbx_description
1 polymer ?
#
loop_
_entity_poly.entity_id
_entity_poly.type
_entity_poly.pdbx_seq_one_letter_code
_entity_poly.pdbx_strand_id
1 'polypeptide(L)' 'MNLDIHYEDPDIYVINKPAGLLSVPGRGDDKYDSVQSRCQEFAPAAMAAHRLDMATSGLLLIAKHKAAERHYK' A
#
# COMPACT_ATOMS: atom_id res chain seq x y z
N MET A 1 13.17 3.37 -3.18
CA MET A 1 13.15 1.99 -3.74
C MET A 1 11.82 1.81 -4.46
N ASN A 2 11.83 1.38 -5.72
CA ASN A 2 10.65 1.34 -6.57
C ASN A 2 9.65 0.27 -6.08
N LEU A 3 8.34 0.58 -6.08
CA LEU A 3 7.28 -0.40 -5.80
C LEU A 3 7.03 -1.24 -7.07
N ASP A 4 6.79 -2.55 -6.90
CA ASP A 4 6.36 -3.42 -8.00
C ASP A 4 4.84 -3.27 -8.19
N ILE A 5 4.44 -2.40 -9.14
CA ILE A 5 3.04 -2.14 -9.48
C ILE A 5 2.61 -3.15 -10.53
N HIS A 6 1.78 -4.11 -10.12
CA HIS A 6 1.23 -5.15 -11.00
C HIS A 6 0.09 -4.62 -11.88
N TYR A 7 -0.72 -3.69 -11.35
CA TYR A 7 -1.81 -3.04 -12.06
C TYR A 7 -2.05 -1.64 -11.50
N GLU A 8 -2.49 -0.73 -12.36
CA GLU A 8 -2.83 0.65 -12.02
C GLU A 8 -4.00 1.16 -12.86
N ASP A 9 -4.94 1.85 -12.21
CA ASP A 9 -6.00 2.63 -12.87
C ASP A 9 -6.22 3.97 -12.13
N PRO A 10 -7.24 4.79 -12.47
CA PRO A 10 -7.48 6.05 -11.78
C PRO A 10 -7.74 5.94 -10.26
N ASP A 11 -8.29 4.81 -9.80
CA ASP A 11 -8.79 4.64 -8.43
C ASP A 11 -7.81 3.83 -7.55
N ILE A 12 -7.07 2.88 -8.14
CA ILE A 12 -6.27 1.89 -7.39
C ILE A 12 -4.86 1.64 -7.95
N TYR A 13 -3.98 1.20 -7.05
CA TYR A 13 -2.78 0.42 -7.38
C TYR A 13 -2.95 -1.00 -6.86
N VAL A 14 -2.48 -1.99 -7.62
CA VAL A 14 -2.24 -3.35 -7.13
C VAL A 14 -0.74 -3.54 -7.04
N ILE A 15 -0.23 -3.64 -5.82
CA ILE A 15 1.20 -3.77 -5.55
C ILE A 15 1.53 -5.24 -5.31
N ASN A 16 2.54 -5.76 -5.98
CA ASN A 16 3.14 -7.04 -5.61
C ASN A 16 4.09 -6.84 -4.42
N LYS A 17 3.56 -6.94 -3.21
CA LYS A 17 4.32 -6.68 -1.98
C LYS A 17 5.32 -7.81 -1.73
N PRO A 18 6.62 -7.51 -1.50
CA PRO A 18 7.57 -8.53 -1.05
C PRO A 18 7.33 -8.92 0.41
N ALA A 19 7.77 -10.13 0.79
CA ALA A 19 7.91 -10.50 2.19
C ALA A 19 8.97 -9.60 2.87
N GLY A 20 8.77 -9.28 4.15
CA GLY A 20 9.64 -8.39 4.93
C GLY A 20 9.24 -6.91 4.91
N LEU A 21 8.37 -6.47 3.99
CA LEU A 21 7.85 -5.09 3.95
C LEU A 21 6.48 -5.00 4.62
N LEU A 22 6.25 -3.96 5.41
CA LEU A 22 4.95 -3.70 6.04
C LEU A 22 3.90 -3.28 4.99
N SER A 23 2.64 -3.68 5.18
CA SER A 23 1.53 -3.21 4.34
C SER A 23 1.15 -1.75 4.64
N VAL A 24 1.11 -1.42 5.93
CA VAL A 24 0.79 -0.08 6.45
C VAL A 24 1.84 0.31 7.50
N PRO A 25 2.05 1.60 7.78
CA PRO A 25 2.99 2.04 8.80
C PRO A 25 2.69 1.40 10.16
N GLY A 26 3.74 0.92 10.82
CA GLY A 26 3.67 0.44 12.20
C GLY A 26 3.71 1.57 13.22
N ARG A 27 3.81 1.20 14.50
CA ARG A 27 4.06 2.16 15.58
C ARG A 27 5.57 2.36 15.76
N GLY A 28 6.00 3.63 15.78
CA GLY A 28 7.41 4.01 15.89
C GLY A 28 8.03 4.39 14.55
N ASP A 29 8.98 5.32 14.58
CA ASP A 29 9.63 5.87 13.37
C ASP A 29 10.39 4.79 12.58
N ASP A 30 10.94 3.79 13.29
CA ASP A 30 11.62 2.62 12.71
C ASP A 30 10.70 1.70 11.90
N LYS A 31 9.38 1.86 12.03
CA LYS A 31 8.35 1.03 11.36
C LYS A 31 7.47 1.83 10.41
N TYR A 32 7.89 3.04 10.06
CA TYR A 32 7.13 3.87 9.12
C TYR A 32 7.15 3.29 7.70
N ASP A 33 8.28 2.72 7.28
CA ASP A 33 8.46 2.19 5.94
C ASP A 33 7.51 1.01 5.64
N SER A 34 6.63 1.21 4.68
CA SER A 34 5.56 0.30 4.27
C SER A 34 5.17 0.55 2.82
N VAL A 35 4.37 -0.35 2.24
CA VAL A 35 3.79 -0.10 0.91
C VAL A 35 2.97 1.18 0.91
N GLN A 36 2.09 1.37 1.89
CA GLN A 36 1.26 2.57 1.95
C GLN A 36 2.08 3.86 2.07
N SER A 37 3.10 3.91 2.96
CA SER A 37 3.91 5.12 3.10
C SER A 37 4.66 5.47 1.82
N ARG A 38 5.20 4.46 1.13
CA ARG A 38 5.86 4.65 -0.17
C ARG A 38 4.88 5.13 -1.25
N CYS A 39 3.65 4.61 -1.29
CA CYS A 39 2.61 5.11 -2.17
C CYS A 39 2.23 6.57 -1.86
N GLN A 40 2.24 6.96 -0.58
CA GLN A 40 1.91 8.32 -0.15
C GLN A 40 2.93 9.36 -0.59
N GLU A 41 4.15 8.97 -0.98
CA GLU A 41 5.16 9.88 -1.55
C GLU A 41 4.71 10.49 -2.90
N PHE A 42 3.86 9.78 -3.67
CA PHE A 42 3.36 10.25 -4.98
C PHE A 42 1.83 10.30 -5.08
N ALA A 43 1.11 9.68 -4.15
CA ALA A 43 -0.34 9.78 -4.01
C ALA A 43 -0.68 10.01 -2.53
N PRO A 44 -0.67 11.27 -2.03
CA PRO A 44 -0.77 11.56 -0.59
C PRO A 44 -2.01 11.01 0.12
N ALA A 45 -3.10 10.79 -0.61
CA ALA A 45 -4.34 10.21 -0.08
C ALA A 45 -4.39 8.67 -0.17
N ALA A 46 -3.29 8.02 -0.54
CA ALA A 46 -3.22 6.57 -0.71
C ALA A 46 -3.44 5.84 0.61
N MET A 47 -4.29 4.81 0.57
CA MET A 47 -4.68 4.00 1.72
C MET A 47 -4.76 2.53 1.32
N ALA A 48 -4.17 1.64 2.13
CA ALA A 48 -4.32 0.21 1.89
C ALA A 48 -5.78 -0.22 2.14
N ALA A 49 -6.38 -0.91 1.17
CA ALA A 49 -7.75 -1.42 1.29
C ALA A 49 -7.82 -2.66 2.17
N HIS A 50 -6.79 -3.51 2.11
CA HIS A 50 -6.58 -4.64 3.00
C HIS A 50 -5.12 -4.72 3.43
N ARG A 51 -4.75 -5.72 4.22
CA ARG A 51 -3.37 -5.90 4.72
C ARG A 51 -2.89 -7.31 4.43
N LEU A 52 -1.58 -7.42 4.24
CA LEU A 52 -0.82 -8.65 4.36
C LEU A 52 0.11 -8.54 5.58
N ASP A 53 0.40 -9.67 6.22
CA ASP A 53 1.41 -9.73 7.28
C ASP A 53 2.79 -9.38 6.73
N MET A 54 3.68 -8.94 7.61
CA MET A 54 5.04 -8.54 7.24
C MET A 54 5.77 -9.65 6.47
N ALA A 55 5.69 -10.89 6.95
CA ALA A 55 6.35 -12.05 6.34
C ALA A 55 5.64 -12.57 5.07
N THR A 56 4.46 -12.05 4.72
CA THR A 56 3.66 -12.52 3.58
C THR A 56 3.97 -11.70 2.33
N SER A 57 4.28 -12.34 1.21
CA SER A 57 4.33 -11.72 -0.11
C SER A 57 3.00 -11.86 -0.84
N GLY A 58 2.70 -10.95 -1.78
CA GLY A 58 1.55 -11.09 -2.67
C GLY A 58 0.90 -9.77 -3.05
N LEU A 59 -0.25 -9.86 -3.70
CA LEU A 59 -0.99 -8.70 -4.19
C LEU A 59 -1.63 -7.93 -3.02
N LEU A 60 -1.36 -6.63 -2.98
CA LEU A 60 -1.92 -5.69 -2.02
C LEU A 60 -2.61 -4.55 -2.77
N LEU A 61 -3.90 -4.33 -2.51
CA LEU A 61 -4.65 -3.23 -3.08
C LEU A 61 -4.44 -1.94 -2.29
N ILE A 62 -4.05 -0.87 -2.98
CA ILE A 62 -3.95 0.50 -2.45
C ILE A 62 -4.97 1.38 -3.19
N ALA A 63 -5.92 1.95 -2.46
CA ALA A 63 -6.80 2.98 -3.00
C ALA A 63 -6.07 4.32 -3.07
N LYS A 64 -6.20 5.07 -4.16
CA LYS A 64 -5.47 6.34 -4.39
C LYS A 64 -6.08 7.54 -3.69
N HIS A 65 -7.38 7.49 -3.39
CA HIS A 65 -8.13 8.59 -2.78
C HIS A 65 -9.31 8.09 -1.92
N LYS A 66 -9.92 9.01 -1.17
CA LYS A 66 -10.94 8.70 -0.16
C LYS A 66 -12.18 8.00 -0.72
N ALA A 67 -12.61 8.35 -1.94
CA ALA A 67 -13.75 7.70 -2.59
C ALA A 67 -13.46 6.22 -2.91
N ALA A 68 -12.32 5.92 -3.54
CA ALA A 68 -11.88 4.56 -3.78
C ALA A 68 -11.66 3.78 -2.48
N GLU A 69 -11.06 4.40 -1.46
CA GLU A 69 -10.88 3.76 -0.14
C GLU A 69 -12.22 3.32 0.45
N ARG A 70 -13.27 4.16 0.34
CA ARG A 70 -14.61 3.80 0.82
C ARG A 70 -15.26 2.70 -0.02
N HIS A 71 -14.94 2.61 -1.31
CA HIS A 71 -15.51 1.62 -2.22
C HIS A 71 -14.90 0.22 -2.03
N TYR A 72 -13.59 0.14 -1.77
CA TYR A 72 -12.84 -1.12 -1.69
C TYR A 72 -12.57 -1.62 -0.26
N LYS A 73 -13.10 -0.94 0.77
CA LYS A 73 -12.97 -1.33 2.18
C LYS A 73 -14.05 -2.31 2.65
#